data_AF-A0A2E4QEK7-F1
#
_entry.id   AF-A0A2E4QEK7-F1
#
_cell.length_a   1.000
_cell.length_b   1.000
_cell.length_c   1.000
_cell.angle_alpha   90.00
_cell.angle_beta   90.00
_cell.angle_gamma   90.00
#
_symmetry.space_group_name_H-M   'P 1'
#
loop_
_entity.id
_entity.type
_entity.pdbx_description
1 polymer ?
#
loop_
_entity_poly.entity_id
_entity_poly.type
_entity_poly.pdbx_seq_one_letter_code
_entity_poly.pdbx_strand_id
1 'polypeptide(L)'
;MMNLVPIQGRCLWSRFCINMLCLLLVNILARFVLVWITIVQWFFVISRGQPNGCLKDYTAYINAFCYHSMQYLTFNCDHCPFPLDEMKRLSTR
;
A
#
# COMPACT_ATOMS: atom_id res chain seq x y z
N MET A 1 -1.24 2.87 -40.05
CA MET A 1 -1.57 4.21 -39.52
C MET A 1 -1.99 4.03 -38.06
N MET A 2 -1.07 4.26 -37.12
CA MET A 2 -1.33 4.14 -35.68
C MET A 2 -2.09 5.40 -35.23
N ASN A 3 -3.33 5.25 -34.79
CA ASN A 3 -4.10 6.34 -34.18
C ASN A 3 -3.46 6.69 -32.84
N LEU A 4 -2.67 7.76 -32.82
CA LEU A 4 -2.18 8.37 -31.60
C LEU A 4 -3.37 9.06 -30.92
N VAL A 5 -3.98 8.38 -29.95
CA VAL A 5 -4.93 9.00 -29.03
C VAL A 5 -4.17 10.11 -28.29
N PRO A 6 -4.57 11.40 -28.41
CA PRO A 6 -3.88 12.47 -27.73
C PRO A 6 -4.19 12.38 -26.24
N ILE A 7 -3.22 11.90 -25.45
CA ILE A 7 -3.25 12.01 -23.99
C ILE A 7 -3.07 13.48 -23.64
N GLN A 8 -4.18 14.13 -23.33
CA GLN A 8 -4.28 15.53 -22.93
C GLN A 8 -3.43 15.77 -21.67
N GLY A 9 -2.22 16.29 -21.87
CA GLY A 9 -1.07 16.26 -20.95
C GLY A 9 -1.13 17.13 -19.69
N ARG A 10 -2.30 17.62 -19.27
CA ARG A 10 -2.45 18.38 -18.00
C ARG A 10 -3.09 17.58 -16.86
N CYS A 11 -3.88 16.54 -17.16
CA CYS A 11 -4.58 15.73 -16.13
C CYS A 11 -3.93 14.37 -15.84
N LEU A 12 -2.99 13.90 -16.66
CA LEU A 12 -2.34 12.61 -16.44
C LEU A 12 -1.38 12.66 -15.24
N TRP A 13 -0.61 13.75 -15.16
CA TRP A 13 0.34 14.00 -14.07
C TRP A 13 -0.34 14.29 -12.73
N SER A 14 -1.46 15.03 -12.71
CA SER A 14 -2.15 15.28 -11.43
C SER A 14 -2.74 14.00 -10.84
N ARG A 15 -3.30 13.11 -11.68
CA ARG A 15 -3.77 11.78 -11.25
C ARG A 15 -2.63 10.92 -10.75
N PHE A 16 -1.45 11.00 -11.38
CA PHE A 16 -0.25 10.32 -10.91
C PHE A 16 0.23 10.85 -9.56
N CYS A 17 0.36 12.17 -9.39
CA CYS A 17 0.75 12.81 -8.13
C CYS A 17 -0.24 12.54 -6.99
N ILE A 18 -1.55 12.56 -7.26
CA ILE A 18 -2.58 12.25 -6.26
C ILE A 18 -2.49 10.79 -5.83
N ASN A 19 -2.36 9.84 -6.78
CA ASN A 19 -2.19 8.42 -6.44
C ASN A 19 -0.90 8.17 -5.66
N MET A 20 0.18 8.86 -6.03
CA MET A 20 1.46 8.83 -5.34
C MET A 20 1.33 9.32 -3.89
N LEU A 21 0.65 10.45 -3.68
CA LEU A 21 0.36 11.01 -2.36
C LEU A 21 -0.54 10.08 -1.54
N CYS A 22 -1.58 9.51 -2.13
CA CYS A 22 -2.45 8.53 -1.48
C CYS A 22 -1.66 7.29 -1.02
N LEU A 23 -0.79 6.73 -1.87
CA LEU A 23 0.07 5.59 -1.48
C LEU A 23 1.01 5.95 -0.34
N LEU A 24 1.59 7.15 -0.37
CA LEU A 24 2.47 7.62 0.70
C LEU A 24 1.71 7.74 2.03
N LEU A 25 0.51 8.34 2.01
CA LEU A 25 -0.34 8.48 3.20
C LEU A 25 -0.77 7.11 3.76
N VAL A 26 -1.19 6.19 2.90
CA VAL A 26 -1.56 4.82 3.31
C VAL A 26 -0.35 4.09 3.90
N ASN A 27 0.85 4.27 3.36
CA ASN A 27 2.09 3.70 3.93
C ASN A 27 2.39 4.23 5.33
N ILE A 28 2.24 5.54 5.53
CA ILE A 28 2.44 6.17 6.85
C ILE A 28 1.42 5.58 7.83
N LEU A 29 0.15 5.51 7.45
CA LEU A 29 -0.90 4.96 8.30
C LEU A 29 -0.67 3.48 8.62
N ALA A 30 -0.26 2.67 7.63
CA ALA A 30 0.07 1.26 7.83
C ALA A 30 1.22 1.07 8.84
N ARG A 31 2.23 1.94 8.82
CA ARG A 31 3.31 1.95 9.82
C ARG A 31 2.80 2.30 11.22
N PHE A 32 1.88 3.25 11.35
CA PHE A 32 1.23 3.53 12.64
C PHE A 32 0.47 2.32 13.18
N VAL A 33 -0.26 1.62 12.30
CA VAL A 33 -0.98 0.39 12.65
C VAL A 33 0.00 -0.70 13.12
N LEU A 34 1.16 -0.85 12.46
CA LEU A 34 2.20 -1.80 12.90
C LEU A 34 2.71 -1.50 14.31
N VAL A 35 2.93 -0.23 14.66
CA VAL A 35 3.35 0.18 16.01
C VAL A 35 2.29 -0.23 17.04
N TRP A 36 1.01 0.05 16.76
CA TRP A 36 -0.10 -0.37 17.62
C TRP A 36 -0.20 -1.89 17.78
N ILE A 37 -0.09 -2.64 16.68
CA ILE A 37 -0.13 -4.11 16.74
C ILE A 37 1.04 -4.64 17.57
N THR A 38 2.22 -4.03 17.44
CA THR A 38 3.40 -4.41 18.24
C THR A 38 3.16 -4.22 19.73
N ILE A 39 2.53 -3.11 20.13
CA ILE A 39 2.14 -2.88 21.53
C ILE A 39 1.15 -3.95 22.00
N VAL A 40 0.12 -4.25 21.22
CA VAL A 40 -0.86 -5.31 21.55
C VAL A 40 -0.18 -6.68 21.65
N GLN A 41 0.73 -6.98 20.75
CA GLN A 41 1.47 -8.24 20.73
C GLN A 41 2.38 -8.37 21.96
N TRP A 42 2.97 -7.28 22.43
CA TRP A 42 3.70 -7.23 23.68
C TRP A 42 2.79 -7.56 24.88
N PHE A 43 1.57 -7.03 24.94
CA PHE A 43 0.58 -7.42 25.97
C PHE A 43 0.20 -8.91 25.91
N PHE A 44 0.08 -9.49 24.72
CA PHE A 44 -0.16 -10.94 24.55
C PHE A 44 1.02 -11.76 25.09
N VAL A 45 2.26 -11.33 24.85
CA VAL A 45 3.45 -12.00 25.38
C VAL A 45 3.48 -11.94 26.92
N ILE A 46 3.13 -10.81 27.53
CA ILE A 46 3.07 -10.70 29.01
C ILE A 46 1.97 -11.59 29.60
N SER A 47 0.80 -11.64 28.95
CA SER A 47 -0.34 -12.40 29.47
C SER A 47 -0.28 -13.90 29.20
N ARG A 48 0.26 -14.33 28.05
CA ARG A 48 0.25 -15.75 27.61
C ARG A 48 1.64 -16.37 27.44
N GLY A 49 2.71 -15.60 27.59
CA GLY A 49 4.09 -16.06 27.39
C GLY A 49 4.47 -16.32 25.92
N GLN A 50 3.53 -16.16 24.97
CA GLN A 50 3.74 -16.43 23.55
C GLN A 50 3.10 -15.35 22.69
N PRO A 51 3.73 -14.95 21.57
CA PRO A 51 3.14 -14.02 20.62
C PRO A 51 1.93 -14.67 19.92
N ASN A 52 0.92 -13.85 19.61
CA ASN A 52 -0.25 -14.32 18.88
C ASN A 52 0.08 -14.56 17.39
N GLY A 53 -0.04 -15.80 16.92
CA GLY A 53 0.25 -16.19 15.54
C GLY A 53 -0.59 -15.43 14.51
N CYS A 54 -1.87 -15.18 14.80
CA CYS A 54 -2.74 -14.44 13.89
C CYS A 54 -2.29 -12.98 13.70
N LEU A 55 -1.82 -12.31 14.76
CA LEU A 55 -1.28 -10.94 14.66
C LEU A 55 0.06 -10.93 13.93
N LYS A 56 0.88 -11.97 14.13
CA LYS A 56 2.14 -12.13 13.41
C LYS A 56 1.92 -12.26 11.91
N ASP A 57 0.97 -13.08 11.48
CA ASP A 57 0.65 -13.23 10.06
C ASP A 57 0.08 -11.91 9.49
N TYR A 58 -0.80 -11.25 10.24
CA TYR A 58 -1.36 -9.95 9.83
C TYR A 58 -0.30 -8.86 9.65
N THR A 59 0.66 -8.75 10.57
CA THR A 59 1.78 -7.81 10.43
C THR A 59 2.70 -8.16 9.26
N ALA A 60 2.89 -9.45 8.95
CA ALA A 60 3.64 -9.86 7.77
C ALA A 60 2.97 -9.38 6.46
N TYR A 61 1.64 -9.49 6.36
CA TYR A 61 0.90 -8.95 5.22
C TYR A 61 1.03 -7.43 5.09
N ILE A 62 0.89 -6.69 6.19
CA ILE A 62 1.04 -5.23 6.18
C ILE A 62 2.46 -4.82 5.76
N ASN A 63 3.49 -5.51 6.26
CA ASN A 63 4.87 -5.25 5.89
C ASN A 63 5.13 -5.50 4.40
N ALA A 64 4.61 -6.60 3.85
CA ALA A 64 4.72 -6.90 2.42
C ALA A 64 4.03 -5.83 1.56
N PHE A 65 2.83 -5.39 1.96
CA PHE A 65 2.11 -4.31 1.31
C PHE A 65 2.89 -2.98 1.32
N CYS A 66 3.44 -2.58 2.48
CA CYS A 66 4.27 -1.38 2.59
C CYS A 66 5.51 -1.46 1.68
N TYR A 67 6.18 -2.61 1.68
CA TYR A 67 7.37 -2.83 0.85
C TYR A 67 7.06 -2.70 -0.64
N HIS A 68 6.04 -3.42 -1.14
CA HIS A 68 5.63 -3.32 -2.55
C HIS A 68 5.19 -1.91 -2.93
N SER A 69 4.50 -1.22 -2.03
CA SER A 69 4.10 0.16 -2.28
C SER A 69 5.28 1.12 -2.41
N MET A 70 6.32 0.93 -1.58
CA MET A 70 7.56 1.71 -1.69
C MET A 70 8.34 1.38 -2.97
N GLN A 71 8.39 0.12 -3.38
CA GLN A 71 9.01 -0.29 -4.65
C GLN A 71 8.34 0.40 -5.84
N TYR A 72 7.00 0.47 -5.87
CA TYR A 72 6.25 1.22 -6.87
C TYR A 72 6.53 2.72 -6.81
N LEU A 73 6.51 3.32 -5.61
CA LEU A 73 6.74 4.75 -5.41
C LEU A 73 8.13 5.22 -5.86
N THR A 74 9.12 4.33 -5.74
CA THR A 74 10.52 4.58 -6.08
C THR A 74 10.87 4.15 -7.51
N PHE A 75 9.87 3.81 -8.33
CA PHE A 75 10.04 3.36 -9.72
C PHE A 75 10.93 2.12 -9.87
N ASN A 76 11.09 1.33 -8.80
CA ASN A 76 11.79 0.05 -8.84
C ASN A 76 10.87 -1.08 -9.35
N CYS A 77 9.56 -0.84 -9.43
CA CYS A 77 8.59 -1.77 -9.97
C CYS A 77 7.44 -1.04 -10.67
N ASP A 78 6.99 -1.55 -11.82
CA ASP A 78 5.87 -0.99 -12.58
C ASP A 78 4.49 -1.53 -12.15
N HIS A 79 4.48 -2.55 -11.27
CA HIS A 79 3.23 -3.14 -10.78
C HIS A 79 2.58 -2.26 -9.71
N CYS A 80 1.34 -1.83 -9.97
CA CYS A 80 0.56 -1.04 -9.04
C CYS A 80 0.16 -1.90 -7.82
N PRO A 81 0.49 -1.48 -6.59
CA PRO A 81 0.13 -2.23 -5.39
C PRO A 81 -1.38 -2.17 -5.14
N PHE A 82 -1.93 -3.27 -4.63
CA PHE A 82 -3.29 -3.34 -4.09
C PHE A 82 -3.51 -2.27 -3.00
N PRO A 83 -4.64 -1.56 -2.90
CA PRO A 83 -5.89 -1.71 -3.66
C PRO A 83 -6.00 -0.77 -4.88
N LEU A 84 -4.98 0.02 -5.23
CA LEU A 84 -5.10 0.99 -6.32
C LEU A 84 -5.34 0.33 -7.68
N ASP A 85 -4.74 -0.82 -7.92
CA ASP A 85 -4.98 -1.61 -9.14
C ASP A 85 -6.46 -2.03 -9.23
N GLU A 86 -7.04 -2.44 -8.10
CA GLU A 86 -8.45 -2.85 -8.01
C GLU A 86 -9.40 -1.66 -8.22
N MET A 87 -9.09 -0.50 -7.64
CA MET A 87 -9.86 0.73 -7.87
C MET A 87 -9.83 1.16 -9.35
N LYS A 88 -8.67 1.09 -10.00
CA LYS A 88 -8.51 1.37 -11.44
C LYS A 88 -9.33 0.39 -12.30
N ARG A 89 -9.38 -0.87 -11.90
CA ARG A 89 -10.17 -1.90 -12.58
C ARG A 89 -11.67 -1.63 -12.48
N LEU A 90 -12.13 -1.14 -11.33
CA LEU A 90 -13.54 -0.82 -11.09
C LEU A 90 -13.99 0.46 -11.81
N SER A 91 -13.11 1.45 -12.00
CA SER A 91 -13.46 2.69 -12.73
C SER A 91 -13.47 2.55 -14.26
N THR A 92 -13.13 1.38 -14.80
CA THR A 92 -13.00 1.13 -16.26
C THR A 92 -14.10 0.20 -16.79
N ARG A 93 -15.03 -0.24 -15.93
CA ARG A 93 -16.31 -0.87 -16.31
C ARG A 93 -17.43 0.15 -16.22
#